data_AF-A0A315EXC7-F1
#
_entry.id   AF-A0A315EXC7-F1
#
_cell.length_a   1.000
_cell.length_b   1.000
_cell.length_c   1.000
_cell.angle_alpha   90.00
_cell.angle_beta   90.00
_cell.angle_gamma   90.00
#
_symmetry.space_group_name_H-M   'P 1'
#
loop_
_entity.id
_entity.type
_entity.pdbx_description
1 polymer ?
#
loop_
_entity_poly.entity_id
_entity_poly.type
_entity_poly.pdbx_seq_one_letter_code
_entity_poly.pdbx_strand_id
1 'polypeptide(L)'
;MKFKTTEASRLLDATSLRALGEAALAQKCSCSVGDCAAWESVTDDRWPAPQMEKVGSLRAAGDHWDTPTPEPTFEEFHPQGTRYDSADAPIAPLYFPYNRCDAFACSTCQRVLLKYTEFGGYYIDHRVRELQPQRVVDAAAPPVD
;
A
#
# COMPACT_ATOMS: atom_id res chain seq x y z
N MET A 1 27.24 4.75 16.86
CA MET A 1 26.27 4.35 15.82
C MET A 1 24.97 3.97 16.50
N LYS A 2 23.90 4.73 16.29
CA LYS A 2 22.56 4.35 16.78
C LYS A 2 21.95 3.42 15.74
N PHE A 3 21.85 2.13 16.05
CA PHE A 3 21.02 1.22 15.27
C PHE A 3 19.58 1.69 15.47
N LYS A 4 18.94 2.18 14.40
CA LYS A 4 17.49 2.37 14.40
C LYS A 4 16.92 0.97 14.48
N THR A 5 16.41 0.57 15.63
CA THR A 5 15.59 -0.63 15.75
C THR A 5 14.47 -0.48 14.73
N THR A 6 14.45 -1.31 13.69
CA THR A 6 13.31 -1.40 12.78
C THR A 6 12.15 -1.91 13.61
N GLU A 7 11.24 -1.02 14.02
CA GLU A 7 9.97 -1.41 14.60
C GLU A 7 9.27 -2.34 13.60
N ALA A 8 8.88 -3.53 14.05
CA ALA A 8 8.08 -4.44 13.25
C ALA A 8 6.80 -3.69 12.88
N SER A 9 6.64 -3.38 11.60
CA SER A 9 5.47 -2.64 11.13
C SER A 9 4.22 -3.49 11.36
N ARG A 10 3.18 -2.89 11.92
CA ARG A 10 1.86 -3.52 12.09
C ARG A 10 1.37 -4.06 10.74
N LEU A 11 0.97 -5.33 10.70
CA LEU A 11 0.26 -5.90 9.55
C LEU A 11 -1.15 -5.31 9.46
N LEU A 12 -1.55 -4.89 8.26
CA LEU A 12 -2.85 -4.31 7.95
C LEU A 12 -3.66 -5.29 7.10
N ASP A 13 -4.76 -5.79 7.67
CA ASP A 13 -5.81 -6.50 6.94
C ASP A 13 -6.82 -5.53 6.30
N ALA A 14 -7.80 -6.06 5.56
CA ALA A 14 -8.81 -5.24 4.88
C ALA A 14 -9.61 -4.34 5.86
N THR A 15 -9.91 -4.86 7.05
CA THR A 15 -10.69 -4.15 8.06
C THR A 15 -9.92 -2.97 8.65
N SER A 16 -8.70 -3.21 9.12
CA SER A 16 -7.85 -2.16 9.69
C SER A 16 -7.39 -1.15 8.64
N LEU A 17 -7.17 -1.60 7.40
CA LEU A 17 -6.87 -0.70 6.29
C LEU A 17 -8.05 0.22 5.99
N ARG A 18 -9.27 -0.31 5.88
CA ARG A 18 -10.48 0.51 5.66
C ARG A 18 -10.64 1.54 6.77
N ALA A 19 -10.51 1.14 8.02
CA ALA A 19 -10.64 2.03 9.17
C ALA A 19 -9.62 3.19 9.14
N LEU A 20 -8.39 2.94 8.71
CA LEU A 20 -7.38 4.00 8.51
C LEU A 20 -7.81 5.01 7.44
N GLY A 21 -8.32 4.52 6.31
CA GLY A 21 -8.81 5.39 5.23
C GLY A 21 -10.03 6.22 5.65
N GLU A 22 -10.98 5.63 6.37
CA GLU A 22 -12.18 6.33 6.86
C GLU A 22 -11.84 7.45 7.84
N ALA A 23 -10.91 7.21 8.77
CA ALA A 23 -10.45 8.21 9.72
C ALA A 23 -9.79 9.43 9.04
N ALA A 24 -9.18 9.22 7.86
CA ALA A 24 -8.50 10.27 7.09
C ALA A 24 -9.45 11.19 6.30
N LEU A 25 -10.70 10.79 6.03
CA LEU A 25 -11.63 11.55 5.19
C LEU A 25 -12.07 12.90 5.80
N ALA A 26 -11.83 13.12 7.09
CA ALA A 26 -12.25 14.32 7.81
C ALA A 26 -11.50 15.60 7.41
N GLN A 27 -10.41 15.52 6.63
CA GLN A 27 -9.52 16.64 6.35
C GLN A 27 -9.42 16.99 4.86
N LYS A 28 -9.35 18.29 4.55
CA LYS A 28 -9.04 18.75 3.19
C LYS A 28 -7.56 18.48 2.89
N CYS A 29 -7.28 17.94 1.70
CA CYS A 29 -5.94 17.56 1.30
C CYS A 29 -5.31 18.63 0.38
N SER A 30 -4.01 18.84 0.51
CA SER A 30 -3.19 19.66 -0.40
C SER A 30 -1.80 19.07 -0.65
N CYS A 31 -1.62 17.75 -0.43
CA CYS A 31 -0.32 17.11 -0.64
C CYS A 31 -0.12 16.74 -2.12
N SER A 32 1.13 16.76 -2.59
CA SER A 32 1.53 16.49 -3.99
C SER A 32 1.18 15.08 -4.50
N VAL A 33 0.84 14.18 -3.59
CA VAL A 33 0.49 12.77 -3.83
C VAL A 33 -0.96 12.47 -3.48
N GLY A 34 -1.73 13.48 -3.07
CA GLY A 34 -3.13 13.31 -2.69
C GLY A 34 -3.99 12.90 -3.88
N ASP A 35 -3.65 13.34 -5.08
CA ASP A 35 -4.44 13.08 -6.30
C ASP A 35 -4.12 11.73 -6.98
N CYS A 36 -3.28 10.88 -6.37
CA CYS A 36 -2.94 9.55 -6.90
C CYS A 36 -4.11 8.56 -6.78
N ALA A 37 -5.24 8.82 -7.44
CA ALA A 37 -6.46 8.01 -7.33
C ALA A 37 -6.26 6.57 -7.86
N ALA A 38 -5.32 6.40 -8.80
CA ALA A 38 -4.83 5.13 -9.32
C ALA A 38 -3.33 4.97 -9.02
N TRP A 39 -2.73 3.86 -9.47
CA TRP A 39 -1.29 3.65 -9.35
C TRP A 39 -0.51 4.60 -10.26
N GLU A 40 0.35 5.41 -9.67
CA GLU A 40 1.24 6.34 -10.36
C GLU A 40 2.70 6.12 -9.99
N SER A 41 3.62 6.34 -10.94
CA SER A 41 5.04 6.46 -10.67
C SER A 41 5.31 7.79 -9.96
N VAL A 42 5.93 7.73 -8.78
CA VAL A 42 6.25 8.89 -7.97
C VAL A 42 7.75 8.93 -7.74
N THR A 43 8.42 9.94 -8.30
CA THR A 43 9.84 10.19 -8.04
C THR A 43 10.06 10.59 -6.58
N ASP A 44 11.28 10.41 -6.09
CA ASP A 44 11.65 10.81 -4.73
C ASP A 44 11.40 12.30 -4.46
N ASP A 45 11.60 13.16 -5.47
CA ASP A 45 11.32 14.60 -5.36
C ASP A 45 9.82 14.93 -5.21
N ARG A 46 8.94 14.13 -5.83
CA ARG A 46 7.48 14.31 -5.67
C ARG A 46 6.99 13.74 -4.34
N TRP A 47 7.65 12.70 -3.82
CA TRP A 47 7.30 12.04 -2.56
C TRP A 47 7.69 12.92 -1.36
N PRO A 48 6.74 13.44 -0.57
CA PRO A 48 7.06 14.33 0.54
C PRO A 48 7.49 13.53 1.78
N ALA A 49 8.64 12.84 1.70
CA ALA A 49 9.13 11.90 2.71
C ALA A 49 9.08 12.43 4.16
N PRO A 50 9.46 13.70 4.46
CA PRO A 50 9.40 14.22 5.83
C PRO A 50 7.99 14.29 6.43
N GLN A 51 6.96 14.29 5.58
CA GLN A 51 5.55 14.35 5.97
C GLN A 51 4.89 12.96 5.98
N MET A 52 5.59 11.90 5.59
CA MET A 52 5.00 10.57 5.40
C MET A 52 5.44 9.62 6.51
N GLU A 53 4.49 9.29 7.39
CA GLU A 53 4.69 8.36 8.49
C GLU A 53 4.17 6.97 8.11
N LYS A 54 5.00 5.94 8.23
CA LYS A 54 4.57 4.56 7.98
C LYS A 54 3.62 4.11 9.09
N VAL A 55 2.37 3.83 8.74
CA VAL A 55 1.31 3.41 9.70
C VAL A 55 1.05 1.91 9.70
N GLY A 56 1.63 1.18 8.74
CA GLY A 56 1.57 -0.28 8.70
C GLY A 56 2.11 -0.84 7.39
N SER A 57 2.05 -2.15 7.27
CA SER A 57 2.38 -2.89 6.06
C SER A 57 1.25 -3.83 5.70
N LEU A 58 0.97 -4.02 4.42
CA LEU A 58 0.07 -5.07 3.93
C LEU A 58 0.85 -6.35 3.62
N ARG A 59 2.19 -6.27 3.60
CA ARG A 59 3.07 -7.42 3.46
C ARG A 59 3.10 -8.17 4.79
N ALA A 60 2.72 -9.45 4.76
CA ALA A 60 2.93 -10.34 5.89
C ALA A 60 4.42 -10.32 6.29
N ALA A 61 4.70 -10.02 7.56
CA ALA A 61 6.06 -9.95 8.05
C ALA A 61 6.60 -11.36 8.35
N GLY A 62 7.85 -11.60 7.95
CA GLY A 62 8.68 -12.64 8.57
C GLY A 62 9.14 -13.73 7.61
N ASP A 63 10.20 -13.47 6.86
CA ASP A 63 11.12 -14.55 6.52
C ASP A 63 11.91 -14.90 7.78
N HIS A 64 11.35 -15.78 8.60
CA HIS A 64 12.15 -16.50 9.59
C HIS A 64 12.59 -17.81 8.95
N TRP A 65 13.85 -18.18 9.13
CA TRP A 65 14.40 -19.40 8.52
C TRP A 65 13.66 -20.69 8.94
N ASP A 66 13.01 -20.65 10.11
CA ASP A 66 12.16 -21.73 10.66
C ASP A 66 10.69 -21.66 10.16
N THR A 67 10.25 -20.49 9.68
CA THR A 67 8.88 -20.31 9.20
C THR A 67 8.91 -19.32 8.04
N PRO A 68 9.29 -19.79 6.83
CA PRO A 68 9.31 -18.93 5.65
C PRO A 68 7.90 -18.42 5.38
N THR A 69 7.76 -17.10 5.18
CA THR A 69 6.49 -16.56 4.70
C THR A 69 6.40 -16.88 3.20
N PRO A 70 5.26 -17.40 2.70
CA PRO A 70 5.09 -17.61 1.27
C PRO A 70 5.33 -16.32 0.48
N GLU A 71 6.00 -16.45 -0.67
CA GLU A 71 6.16 -15.34 -1.63
C GLU A 71 4.78 -14.74 -1.96
N PRO A 72 4.61 -13.40 -1.87
CA PRO A 72 3.33 -12.78 -2.23
C PRO A 72 2.98 -13.06 -3.68
N THR A 73 1.73 -13.43 -3.95
CA THR A 73 1.27 -13.65 -5.34
C THR A 73 1.46 -12.41 -6.23
N PHE A 74 1.55 -12.64 -7.54
CA PHE A 74 1.44 -11.61 -8.58
C PHE A 74 0.03 -11.51 -9.19
N GLU A 75 -0.94 -12.30 -8.73
CA GLU A 75 -2.32 -12.21 -9.19
C GLU A 75 -2.97 -10.88 -8.82
N GLU A 76 -3.68 -10.29 -9.78
CA GLU A 76 -4.48 -9.07 -9.60
C GLU A 76 -5.96 -9.42 -9.35
N PHE A 77 -6.63 -8.64 -8.51
CA PHE A 77 -8.05 -8.84 -8.19
C PHE A 77 -8.96 -7.85 -8.91
N HIS A 78 -9.54 -8.28 -10.04
CA HIS A 78 -10.39 -7.44 -10.90
C HIS A 78 -11.71 -8.12 -11.31
N PRO A 79 -12.60 -8.47 -10.35
CA PRO A 79 -13.84 -9.21 -10.63
C PRO A 79 -14.83 -8.45 -11.53
N GLN A 80 -14.69 -7.12 -11.65
CA GLN A 80 -15.53 -6.26 -12.47
C GLN A 80 -14.83 -5.77 -13.75
N GLY A 81 -13.68 -6.35 -14.11
CA GLY A 81 -12.96 -6.00 -15.33
C GLY A 81 -12.22 -4.65 -15.28
N THR A 82 -11.96 -4.11 -14.08
CA THR A 82 -11.01 -3.02 -13.90
C THR A 82 -9.59 -3.48 -14.27
N ARG A 83 -8.65 -2.54 -14.39
CA ARG A 83 -7.24 -2.83 -14.63
C ARG A 83 -6.38 -2.25 -13.50
N TYR A 84 -5.12 -2.64 -13.47
CA TYR A 84 -4.11 -2.13 -12.56
C TYR A 84 -4.11 -0.58 -12.44
N ASP A 85 -4.21 0.15 -13.55
CA ASP A 85 -4.21 1.62 -13.58
C ASP A 85 -5.58 2.28 -13.37
N SER A 86 -6.62 1.50 -13.05
CA SER A 86 -7.97 2.02 -12.88
C SER A 86 -8.17 2.60 -11.48
N ALA A 87 -8.62 3.86 -11.39
CA ALA A 87 -8.85 4.53 -10.10
C ALA A 87 -9.96 3.87 -9.26
N ASP A 88 -10.89 3.19 -9.93
CA ASP A 88 -11.99 2.44 -9.34
C ASP A 88 -11.67 0.96 -9.09
N ALA A 89 -10.46 0.49 -9.43
CA ALA A 89 -10.02 -0.88 -9.14
C ALA A 89 -10.10 -1.18 -7.63
N PRO A 90 -10.55 -2.38 -7.22
CA PRO A 90 -10.59 -2.78 -5.83
C PRO A 90 -9.21 -2.73 -5.16
N ILE A 91 -9.18 -2.32 -3.89
CA ILE A 91 -7.99 -2.43 -3.03
C ILE A 91 -8.12 -3.73 -2.26
N ALA A 92 -7.47 -4.79 -2.76
CA ALA A 92 -7.54 -6.15 -2.23
C ALA A 92 -6.21 -6.53 -1.56
N PRO A 93 -6.06 -6.44 -0.22
CA PRO A 93 -4.77 -6.53 0.47
C PRO A 93 -3.94 -7.80 0.19
N LEU A 94 -4.61 -8.92 -0.13
CA LEU A 94 -3.95 -10.21 -0.37
C LEU A 94 -3.44 -10.39 -1.82
N TYR A 95 -3.77 -9.47 -2.73
CA TYR A 95 -3.45 -9.54 -4.15
C TYR A 95 -2.40 -8.52 -4.57
N PHE A 96 -1.79 -8.72 -5.72
CA PHE A 96 -0.87 -7.76 -6.32
C PHE A 96 -1.63 -6.47 -6.73
N PRO A 97 -1.02 -5.29 -6.54
CA PRO A 97 0.27 -5.03 -5.87
C PRO A 97 0.15 -4.79 -4.35
N TYR A 98 -1.06 -4.84 -3.79
CA TYR A 98 -1.34 -4.47 -2.40
C TYR A 98 -0.60 -5.33 -1.38
N ASN A 99 -0.49 -6.63 -1.61
CA ASN A 99 0.24 -7.57 -0.76
C ASN A 99 1.75 -7.28 -0.63
N ARG A 100 2.25 -6.29 -1.38
CA ARG A 100 3.64 -5.81 -1.34
C ARG A 100 3.74 -4.38 -0.83
N CYS A 101 2.64 -3.75 -0.46
CA CYS A 101 2.57 -2.34 -0.08
C CYS A 101 2.90 -2.10 1.39
N ASP A 102 3.47 -0.93 1.63
CA ASP A 102 3.42 -0.23 2.91
C ASP A 102 2.38 0.89 2.86
N ALA A 103 1.74 1.18 3.99
CA ALA A 103 0.79 2.27 4.14
C ALA A 103 1.45 3.45 4.88
N PHE A 104 1.28 4.65 4.34
CA PHE A 104 1.84 5.89 4.89
C PHE A 104 0.74 6.92 5.11
N ALA A 105 0.67 7.51 6.29
CA ALA A 105 -0.19 8.64 6.58
C ALA A 105 0.61 9.95 6.43
N CYS A 106 -0.02 10.94 5.79
CA CYS A 106 0.53 12.28 5.78
C CYS A 106 0.33 12.93 7.16
N SER A 107 1.40 13.36 7.82
CA SER A 107 1.33 14.03 9.13
C SER A 107 0.54 15.35 9.11
N THR A 108 0.35 15.96 7.93
CA THR A 108 -0.37 17.23 7.77
C THR A 108 -1.86 17.03 7.49
N CYS A 109 -2.22 16.19 6.51
CA CYS A 109 -3.62 16.04 6.08
C CYS A 109 -4.23 14.67 6.45
N GLN A 110 -3.46 13.78 7.07
CA GLN A 110 -3.85 12.43 7.49
C GLN A 110 -4.25 11.46 6.36
N ARG A 111 -4.24 11.90 5.09
CA ARG A 111 -4.46 11.04 3.93
C ARG A 111 -3.49 9.86 3.95
N VAL A 112 -4.02 8.67 3.69
CA VAL A 112 -3.24 7.44 3.66
C VAL A 112 -2.93 7.06 2.22
N LEU A 113 -1.66 6.77 1.96
CA LEU A 113 -1.12 6.37 0.67
C LEU A 113 -0.57 4.96 0.78
N LEU A 114 -0.84 4.13 -0.22
CA LEU A 114 -0.24 2.83 -0.42
C LEU A 114 0.96 2.99 -1.34
N LYS A 115 2.12 2.47 -0.93
CA LYS A 115 3.35 2.55 -1.71
C LYS A 115 3.98 1.16 -1.82
N TYR A 116 4.37 0.77 -3.01
CA TYR A 116 5.28 -0.35 -3.24
C TYR A 116 6.35 0.04 -4.26
N THR A 117 7.40 -0.77 -4.34
CA THR A 117 8.47 -0.58 -5.32
C THR A 117 8.45 -1.72 -6.31
N GLU A 118 8.38 -1.38 -7.58
CA GLU A 118 8.54 -2.28 -8.69
C GLU A 118 10.01 -2.30 -9.13
N PHE A 119 10.57 -3.50 -9.25
CA PHE A 119 11.94 -3.70 -9.67
C PHE A 119 11.95 -4.36 -11.04
N GLY A 120 12.43 -3.62 -12.04
CA GLY A 120 12.79 -4.17 -13.34
C GLY A 120 14.29 -4.43 -13.43
N GLY A 121 14.74 -5.11 -14.49
CA GLY A 121 16.17 -5.41 -14.69
C GLY A 121 17.09 -4.19 -14.74
N TYR A 122 16.55 -2.99 -15.04
CA TYR A 122 17.30 -1.73 -15.15
C TYR A 122 16.61 -0.52 -14.51
N TYR A 123 15.47 -0.71 -13.83
CA TYR A 123 14.74 0.41 -13.24
C TYR A 123 14.16 0.06 -11.87
N ILE A 124 14.02 1.09 -11.05
CA ILE A 124 13.31 1.07 -9.78
C ILE A 124 12.17 2.06 -9.94
N ASP A 125 10.93 1.60 -9.84
CA ASP A 125 9.75 2.46 -9.93
C ASP A 125 8.97 2.45 -8.61
N HIS A 126 8.84 3.61 -7.99
CA HIS A 126 8.05 3.79 -6.79
C HIS A 126 6.61 4.08 -7.18
N ARG A 127 5.75 3.09 -6.97
CA ARG A 127 4.33 3.16 -7.32
C ARG A 127 3.53 3.57 -6.09
N VAL A 128 2.70 4.59 -6.23
CA VAL A 128 1.86 5.13 -5.15
C VAL A 128 0.41 5.19 -5.60
N ARG A 129 -0.50 4.86 -4.68
CA ARG A 129 -1.94 5.05 -4.85
C ARG A 129 -2.55 5.53 -3.54
N GLU A 130 -3.53 6.43 -3.61
CA GLU A 130 -4.34 6.84 -2.47
C GLU A 130 -5.20 5.66 -1.96
N LEU A 131 -5.22 5.51 -0.63
CA LEU A 131 -6.17 4.61 0.01
C LEU A 131 -7.59 5.21 -0.02
N GLN A 132 -8.41 4.72 -0.93
CA GLN A 132 -9.84 5.00 -0.96
C GLN A 132 -10.59 3.94 -0.14
N PRO A 133 -11.07 4.24 1.10
CA PRO A 133 -11.63 3.23 2.00
C PRO A 133 -12.82 2.48 1.40
N GLN A 134 -13.65 3.16 0.60
CA GLN A 134 -14.79 2.57 -0.11
C GLN A 134 -14.39 1.53 -1.17
N ARG A 135 -13.12 1.51 -1.60
CA ARG A 135 -12.60 0.53 -2.57
C ARG A 135 -11.91 -0.65 -1.91
N VAL A 136 -11.66 -0.60 -0.60
CA VAL A 136 -11.07 -1.73 0.12
C VAL A 136 -12.05 -2.91 0.07
N VAL A 137 -11.55 -4.10 -0.25
CA VAL A 137 -12.33 -5.34 -0.28
C VAL A 137 -11.64 -6.41 0.56
N ASP A 138 -12.45 -7.22 1.23
CA ASP A 138 -11.99 -8.40 1.96
C ASP A 138 -12.17 -9.63 1.06
N ALA A 139 -11.34 -9.72 0.03
CA ALA A 139 -11.31 -10.86 -0.86
C ALA A 139 -10.57 -12.02 -0.18
N ALA A 140 -11.10 -13.24 -0.32
CA ALA A 140 -10.38 -14.44 0.11
C ALA A 140 -9.01 -14.51 -0.58
N ALA A 141 -8.05 -15.19 0.05
CA ALA A 141 -6.74 -15.38 -0.54
C ALA A 141 -6.87 -16.06 -1.92
N PRO A 142 -6.01 -15.70 -2.89
CA PRO A 142 -5.96 -16.39 -4.16
C PRO A 142 -5.70 -17.88 -3.94
N PRO A 143 -6.25 -18.75 -4.80
CA PRO A 143 -5.88 -20.16 -4.81
C PRO A 143 -4.36 -20.28 -4.90
N VAL A 144 -3.78 -21.16 -4.09
CA VAL A 144 -2.39 -21.59 -4.26
C VAL A 144 -2.42 -22.77 -5.23
N ASP A 145 -1.84 -22.58 -6.42
CA ASP A 145 -1.59 -23.66 -7.38
C ASP A 145 -0.36 -24.50 -6.99
#